data_AF-A0A522LSS7-F1
#
_entry.id   AF-A0A522LSS7-F1
#
_cell.length_a   1.000
_cell.length_b   1.000
_cell.length_c   1.000
_cell.angle_alpha   90.00
_cell.angle_beta   90.00
_cell.angle_gamma   90.00
#
_symmetry.space_group_name_H-M   'P 1'
#
loop_
_entity.id
_entity.type
_entity.pdbx_description
1 polymer ?
#
loop_
_entity_poly.entity_id
_entity_poly.type
_entity_poly.pdbx_seq_one_letter_code
_entity_poly.pdbx_strand_id
1 'polypeptide(L)'
;MARRVLLSVLAVVFVFALSGCATTRKNNELEMQGLRNQVSALESQLSAKDEEINSLKESSLKSSEMPAKAEPKSGEVKEHPKAKQIQTALKNAGYYQGAVDGKMGKGTREAIKAFQKANNIPADGKVGKKTWAVLKTYLEKKEK
;
A
#
# COMPACT_ATOMS: atom_id res chain seq x y z
N MET A 1 53.47 -42.01 -48.53
CA MET A 1 52.88 -40.65 -48.55
C MET A 1 51.83 -40.39 -47.45
N ALA A 2 51.48 -41.37 -46.59
CA ALA A 2 50.43 -41.21 -45.58
C ALA A 2 50.86 -40.54 -44.24
N ARG A 3 52.15 -40.62 -43.86
CA ARG A 3 52.65 -40.03 -42.58
C ARG A 3 52.77 -38.51 -42.58
N ARG A 4 52.86 -37.87 -43.77
CA ARG A 4 52.94 -36.39 -43.89
C ARG A 4 51.56 -35.74 -43.77
N VAL A 5 50.50 -36.42 -44.20
CA VAL A 5 49.11 -35.94 -44.09
C VAL A 5 48.64 -35.96 -42.63
N LEU A 6 49.09 -36.94 -41.84
CA LEU A 6 48.71 -37.08 -40.43
C LEU A 6 49.22 -35.95 -39.52
N LEU A 7 50.41 -35.41 -39.79
CA LEU A 7 50.96 -34.26 -39.06
C LEU A 7 50.27 -32.93 -39.41
N SER A 8 49.75 -32.79 -40.64
CA SER A 8 49.02 -31.59 -41.07
C SER A 8 47.58 -31.55 -40.53
N VAL A 9 46.92 -32.70 -40.32
CA VAL A 9 45.57 -32.75 -39.73
C VAL A 9 45.59 -32.38 -38.24
N LEU A 10 46.68 -32.69 -37.53
CA LEU A 10 46.85 -32.39 -36.10
C LEU A 10 47.08 -30.89 -35.81
N ALA A 11 47.62 -30.13 -36.77
CA ALA A 11 47.79 -28.68 -36.63
C ALA A 11 46.49 -27.88 -36.90
N VAL A 12 45.52 -28.45 -37.63
CA VAL A 12 44.27 -27.75 -37.98
C VAL A 12 43.20 -27.88 -36.89
N VAL A 13 43.27 -28.92 -36.04
CA VAL A 13 42.32 -29.09 -34.92
C VAL A 13 42.59 -28.12 -33.75
N PHE A 14 43.79 -27.56 -33.63
CA PHE A 14 44.12 -26.59 -32.58
C PHE A 14 43.62 -25.16 -32.86
N VAL A 15 43.08 -24.89 -34.06
CA VAL A 15 42.49 -23.59 -34.41
C VAL A 15 41.03 -23.46 -33.93
N PHE A 16 40.41 -24.55 -33.47
CA PHE A 16 38.98 -24.60 -33.15
C PHE A 16 38.58 -24.24 -31.70
N ALA A 17 39.50 -23.73 -30.87
CA ALA A 17 39.24 -23.51 -29.43
C ALA A 17 39.19 -22.05 -28.96
N LEU A 18 39.02 -21.06 -29.84
CA LEU A 18 38.89 -19.64 -29.44
C LEU A 18 37.71 -18.88 -30.07
N SER A 19 36.76 -19.55 -30.72
CA SER A 19 35.47 -18.93 -31.06
C SER A 19 34.43 -19.26 -30.01
N GLY A 20 34.76 -18.94 -28.76
CA GLY A 20 33.77 -18.82 -27.70
C GLY A 20 32.69 -17.82 -28.11
N CYS A 21 31.44 -18.18 -27.88
CA CYS A 21 30.27 -17.32 -28.03
C CYS A 21 30.50 -16.00 -27.27
N ALA A 22 30.81 -14.90 -27.95
CA ALA A 22 31.19 -13.66 -27.27
C ALA A 22 30.59 -12.38 -27.87
N THR A 23 29.37 -12.44 -28.44
CA THR A 23 28.72 -11.20 -28.96
C THR A 23 27.32 -10.89 -28.44
N THR A 24 26.62 -11.76 -27.70
CA THR A 24 25.35 -11.37 -27.07
C THR A 24 25.49 -11.26 -25.55
N ARG A 25 26.43 -10.43 -25.10
CA ARG A 25 26.54 -10.02 -23.69
C ARG A 25 27.15 -8.62 -23.48
N LYS A 26 27.12 -7.74 -24.49
CA LYS A 26 27.57 -6.35 -24.36
C LYS A 26 26.46 -5.30 -24.41
N ASN A 27 25.20 -5.68 -24.66
CA ASN A 27 24.11 -4.72 -24.69
C ASN A 27 23.48 -4.49 -23.29
N ASN A 28 23.50 -5.50 -22.41
CA ASN A 28 22.84 -5.39 -21.10
C ASN A 28 23.78 -4.88 -19.97
N GLU A 29 25.07 -4.69 -20.24
CA GLU A 29 26.04 -4.17 -19.26
C GLU A 29 26.11 -2.63 -19.27
N LEU A 30 25.80 -2.02 -20.42
CA LEU A 30 25.70 -0.56 -20.55
C LEU A 30 24.39 0.00 -19.97
N GLU A 31 23.28 -0.76 -20.00
CA GLU A 31 22.04 -0.37 -19.31
C GLU A 31 22.14 -0.48 -17.78
N MET A 32 22.89 -1.45 -17.26
CA MET A 32 23.08 -1.65 -15.82
C MET A 32 23.93 -0.56 -15.14
N GLN A 33 24.84 0.10 -15.88
CA GLN A 33 25.59 1.25 -15.35
C GLN A 33 24.76 2.53 -15.35
N GLY A 34 23.93 2.74 -16.38
CA GLY A 34 22.97 3.83 -16.43
C GLY A 34 21.94 3.76 -15.31
N LEU A 35 21.42 2.56 -15.01
CA LEU A 35 20.49 2.35 -13.91
C LEU A 35 21.11 2.63 -12.53
N ARG A 36 22.37 2.25 -12.29
CA ARG A 36 23.07 2.56 -11.03
C ARG A 36 23.23 4.07 -10.82
N ASN A 37 23.55 4.80 -11.88
CA ASN A 37 23.64 6.27 -11.84
C ASN A 37 22.26 6.92 -11.61
N GLN A 38 21.19 6.34 -12.16
CA GLN A 38 19.81 6.79 -11.89
C GLN A 38 19.40 6.52 -10.44
N VAL A 39 19.74 5.35 -9.88
CA VAL A 39 19.45 5.02 -8.48
C VAL A 39 20.17 5.98 -7.53
N SER A 40 21.46 6.27 -7.75
CA SER A 40 22.19 7.23 -6.91
C SER A 40 21.64 8.65 -6.99
N ALA A 41 21.16 9.07 -8.18
CA ALA A 41 20.53 10.37 -8.35
C ALA A 41 19.14 10.45 -7.72
N LEU A 42 18.39 9.34 -7.70
CA LEU A 42 17.12 9.24 -6.99
C LEU A 42 17.31 9.17 -5.47
N GLU A 43 18.36 8.49 -5.00
CA GLU A 43 18.67 8.33 -3.57
C GLU A 43 19.11 9.66 -2.95
N SER A 44 19.89 10.47 -3.68
CA SER A 44 20.21 11.86 -3.30
C SER A 44 18.98 12.76 -3.21
N GLN A 45 17.98 12.54 -4.08
CA GLN A 45 16.71 13.26 -4.02
C GLN A 45 15.77 12.76 -2.91
N LEU A 46 15.91 11.51 -2.45
CA LEU A 46 15.16 10.96 -1.33
C LEU A 46 15.68 11.52 0.00
N SER A 47 17.01 11.58 0.20
CA SER A 47 17.59 12.17 1.41
C SER A 47 17.24 13.66 1.59
N ALA A 48 17.15 14.41 0.49
CA ALA A 48 16.72 15.81 0.54
C ALA A 48 15.23 15.97 0.90
N LYS A 49 14.37 15.00 0.52
CA LYS A 49 12.95 15.00 0.90
C LYS A 49 12.72 14.63 2.36
N ASP A 50 13.60 13.82 2.96
CA ASP A 50 13.52 13.48 4.38
C ASP A 50 13.74 14.71 5.29
N GLU A 51 14.61 15.65 4.88
CA GLU A 51 14.78 16.95 5.56
C GLU A 51 13.55 17.86 5.44
N GLU A 52 12.91 17.88 4.25
CA GLU A 52 11.67 18.62 4.03
C GLU A 52 10.52 18.04 4.89
N ILE A 53 10.43 16.72 5.03
CA ILE A 53 9.44 16.05 5.90
C ILE A 53 9.70 16.38 7.38
N ASN A 54 10.95 16.45 7.83
CA ASN A 54 11.26 16.75 9.22
C ASN A 54 10.91 18.20 9.59
N SER A 55 11.16 19.14 8.68
CA SER A 55 10.78 20.55 8.86
C SER A 55 9.25 20.80 8.84
N LEU A 56 8.50 20.01 8.06
CA LEU A 56 7.03 20.03 8.07
C LEU A 56 6.43 19.38 9.32
N LYS A 57 7.12 18.39 9.91
CA LYS A 57 6.66 17.71 11.13
C LYS A 57 6.77 18.61 12.37
N GLU A 58 7.78 19.47 12.43
CA GLU A 58 8.03 20.35 13.57
C GLU A 58 7.08 21.58 13.59
N SER A 59 6.64 22.05 12.41
CA SER A 59 5.59 23.06 12.30
C SER A 59 4.18 22.52 12.60
N SER A 60 3.94 21.22 12.43
CA SER A 60 2.64 20.60 12.74
C SER A 60 2.51 20.14 14.22
N LEU A 61 3.58 20.09 15.00
CA LEU A 61 3.56 19.55 16.37
C LEU A 61 3.59 20.62 17.48
N LYS A 62 3.71 21.91 17.16
CA LYS A 62 3.71 23.01 18.14
C LYS A 62 2.34 23.64 18.40
N SER A 63 1.25 23.02 17.95
CA SER A 63 -0.12 23.45 18.26
C SER A 63 -1.04 22.25 18.47
N SER A 64 -0.94 21.60 19.63
CA SER A 64 -2.09 20.95 20.30
C SER A 64 -1.65 20.35 21.63
N GLU A 65 -1.17 21.22 22.52
CA GLU A 65 -1.66 21.12 23.89
C GLU A 65 -3.19 21.33 23.78
N MET A 66 -3.98 20.33 24.15
CA MET A 66 -5.44 20.40 24.12
C MET A 66 -5.94 21.65 24.87
N PRO A 67 -6.92 22.35 24.30
CA PRO A 67 -8.16 22.50 25.05
C PRO A 67 -9.35 21.97 24.27
N ALA A 68 -10.34 21.54 25.05
CA ALA A 68 -11.64 21.12 24.59
C ALA A 68 -12.28 22.11 23.59
N LYS A 69 -13.06 21.53 22.67
CA LYS A 69 -14.18 22.16 21.95
C LYS A 69 -13.81 23.14 20.83
N ALA A 70 -13.69 22.63 19.60
CA ALA A 70 -14.08 23.35 18.39
C ALA A 70 -14.29 22.37 17.21
N GLU A 71 -15.34 22.64 16.44
CA GLU A 71 -15.80 21.95 15.24
C GLU A 71 -14.82 22.09 14.06
N PRO A 72 -14.70 21.12 13.13
CA PRO A 72 -14.06 21.38 11.85
C PRO A 72 -15.11 21.82 10.82
N LYS A 73 -15.02 23.08 10.38
CA LYS A 73 -15.61 23.54 9.11
C LYS A 73 -14.60 23.30 7.99
N SER A 74 -14.94 22.48 6.99
CA SER A 74 -14.53 22.74 5.60
C SER A 74 -15.24 21.81 4.61
N GLY A 75 -15.90 22.44 3.61
CA GLY A 75 -15.92 22.02 2.21
C GLY A 75 -16.40 20.61 1.86
N GLU A 76 -17.60 20.54 1.29
CA GLU A 76 -18.29 19.32 0.81
C GLU A 76 -18.66 18.39 1.96
N VAL A 77 -19.91 18.46 2.44
CA VAL A 77 -20.44 17.55 3.47
C VAL A 77 -20.55 16.13 2.88
N LYS A 78 -19.41 15.46 2.71
CA LYS A 78 -19.36 14.01 2.69
C LYS A 78 -19.76 13.62 4.09
N GLU A 79 -21.01 13.19 4.26
CA GLU A 79 -21.59 12.83 5.54
C GLU A 79 -20.75 11.71 6.17
N HIS A 80 -19.83 12.07 7.07
CA HIS A 80 -19.02 11.09 7.79
C HIS A 80 -19.85 10.58 8.96
N PRO A 81 -20.12 9.27 9.05
CA PRO A 81 -20.93 8.74 10.14
C PRO A 81 -20.25 8.96 11.49
N LYS A 82 -20.98 9.53 12.45
CA LYS A 82 -20.51 9.65 13.83
C LYS A 82 -20.39 8.25 14.43
N ALA A 83 -19.40 8.03 15.30
CA ALA A 83 -19.18 6.72 15.93
C ALA A 83 -20.42 6.15 16.65
N LYS A 84 -21.22 7.02 17.28
CA LYS A 84 -22.51 6.65 17.89
C LYS A 84 -23.52 6.15 16.85
N GLN A 85 -23.60 6.78 15.68
CA GLN A 85 -24.50 6.34 14.61
C GLN A 85 -24.10 4.95 14.10
N ILE A 86 -22.79 4.70 13.94
CA ILE A 86 -22.26 3.39 13.55
C ILE A 86 -22.67 2.33 14.58
N GLN A 87 -22.42 2.59 15.87
CA GLN A 87 -22.77 1.66 16.94
C GLN A 87 -24.29 1.41 17.04
N THR A 88 -25.11 2.46 16.93
CA THR A 88 -26.57 2.32 16.91
C THR A 88 -27.02 1.47 15.74
N ALA A 89 -26.50 1.74 14.54
CA ALA A 89 -26.86 0.98 13.35
C ALA A 89 -26.42 -0.49 13.44
N LEU A 90 -25.21 -0.76 13.94
CA LEU A 90 -24.73 -2.13 14.18
C LEU A 90 -25.58 -2.85 15.23
N LYS A 91 -26.05 -2.13 16.25
CA LYS A 91 -26.94 -2.68 17.28
C LYS A 91 -28.31 -3.01 16.70
N ASN A 92 -28.89 -2.10 15.92
CA ASN A 92 -30.14 -2.33 15.21
C ASN A 92 -30.04 -3.47 14.17
N ALA A 93 -28.87 -3.63 13.56
CA ALA A 93 -28.57 -4.74 12.65
C ALA A 93 -28.30 -6.07 13.37
N GLY A 94 -28.22 -6.09 14.71
CA GLY A 94 -28.01 -7.29 15.52
C GLY A 94 -26.54 -7.72 15.70
N TYR A 95 -25.57 -6.92 15.22
CA TYR A 95 -24.14 -7.27 15.26
C TYR A 95 -23.39 -6.67 16.46
N TYR A 96 -23.99 -5.72 17.19
CA TYR A 96 -23.35 -5.04 18.32
C TYR A 96 -24.23 -5.07 19.57
N GLN A 97 -23.74 -5.69 20.64
CA GLN A 97 -24.46 -5.83 21.90
C GLN A 97 -24.04 -4.80 22.97
N GLY A 98 -22.93 -4.08 22.73
CA GLY A 98 -22.38 -3.11 23.66
C GLY A 98 -23.21 -1.83 23.81
N ALA A 99 -22.68 -0.92 24.64
CA ALA A 99 -23.21 0.43 24.80
C ALA A 99 -22.87 1.31 23.59
N VAL A 100 -23.78 2.23 23.24
CA VAL A 100 -23.56 3.26 22.22
C VAL A 100 -22.87 4.45 22.88
N ASP A 101 -21.59 4.27 23.20
CA ASP A 101 -20.77 5.26 23.91
C ASP A 101 -19.98 6.18 22.97
N GLY A 102 -19.94 5.87 21.68
CA GLY A 102 -19.15 6.55 20.66
C GLY A 102 -17.68 6.11 20.62
N LYS A 103 -17.29 5.08 21.37
CA LYS A 103 -15.92 4.55 21.40
C LYS A 103 -15.76 3.37 20.43
N MET A 104 -14.86 3.52 19.46
CA MET A 104 -14.56 2.49 18.46
C MET A 104 -13.57 1.44 18.99
N GLY A 105 -13.94 0.76 20.08
CA GLY A 105 -13.17 -0.31 20.73
C GLY A 105 -13.19 -1.64 19.98
N LYS A 106 -12.57 -2.68 20.57
CA LYS A 106 -12.48 -4.02 19.98
C LYS A 106 -13.85 -4.60 19.62
N GLY A 107 -14.81 -4.54 20.55
CA GLY A 107 -16.17 -5.06 20.31
C GLY A 107 -16.87 -4.37 19.14
N THR A 108 -16.72 -3.05 19.01
CA THR A 108 -17.27 -2.31 17.87
C THR A 108 -16.62 -2.74 16.56
N ARG A 109 -15.29 -2.94 16.52
CA ARG A 109 -14.57 -3.38 15.32
C ARG A 109 -14.94 -4.81 14.90
N GLU A 110 -15.14 -5.70 15.87
CA GLU A 110 -15.59 -7.07 15.60
C GLU A 110 -17.01 -7.08 15.03
N ALA A 111 -17.91 -6.26 15.59
CA ALA A 111 -19.25 -6.06 15.05
C ALA A 111 -19.22 -5.54 13.60
N ILE A 112 -18.35 -4.58 13.29
CA ILE A 112 -18.18 -4.08 11.91
C ILE A 112 -17.74 -5.21 10.98
N LYS A 113 -16.74 -6.01 11.37
CA LYS A 113 -16.26 -7.13 10.55
C LYS A 113 -17.35 -8.18 10.34
N ALA A 114 -18.11 -8.51 11.37
CA ALA A 114 -19.22 -9.45 11.28
C ALA A 114 -20.32 -8.95 10.32
N PHE A 115 -20.70 -7.68 10.46
CA PHE A 115 -21.63 -7.01 9.56
C PHE A 115 -21.12 -7.01 8.11
N GLN A 116 -19.85 -6.67 7.89
CA GLN A 116 -19.24 -6.66 6.56
C GLN A 116 -19.28 -8.05 5.92
N LYS A 117 -18.89 -9.10 6.66
CA LYS A 117 -18.97 -10.50 6.17
C LYS A 117 -20.38 -10.88 5.78
N ALA A 118 -21.36 -10.58 6.63
CA ALA A 118 -22.76 -10.92 6.37
C ALA A 118 -23.36 -10.18 5.16
N ASN A 119 -22.82 -9.01 4.80
CA ASN A 119 -23.27 -8.21 3.66
C ASN A 119 -22.36 -8.35 2.42
N ASN A 120 -21.46 -9.35 2.39
CA ASN A 120 -20.49 -9.56 1.29
C ASN A 120 -19.61 -8.33 1.00
N ILE A 121 -19.26 -7.57 2.04
CA ILE A 121 -18.35 -6.42 2.00
C ILE A 121 -16.98 -6.89 2.52
N PRO A 122 -15.83 -6.39 1.99
CA PRO A 122 -14.53 -6.67 2.57
C PRO A 122 -14.49 -6.39 4.08
N ALA A 123 -14.14 -7.41 4.86
CA ALA A 123 -14.22 -7.38 6.33
C ALA A 123 -12.97 -6.77 6.99
N ASP A 124 -12.61 -5.56 6.58
CA ASP A 124 -11.44 -4.82 7.07
C ASP A 124 -11.66 -4.17 8.45
N GLY A 125 -12.90 -4.14 8.95
CA GLY A 125 -13.28 -3.49 10.20
C GLY A 125 -13.34 -1.97 10.13
N LYS A 126 -13.31 -1.38 8.92
CA LYS A 126 -13.41 0.06 8.67
C LYS A 126 -14.77 0.41 8.07
N VAL A 127 -15.34 1.53 8.50
CA VAL A 127 -16.61 2.02 7.94
C VAL A 127 -16.33 2.96 6.77
N GLY A 128 -16.08 2.38 5.59
CA GLY A 128 -16.01 3.11 4.33
C GLY A 128 -17.38 3.41 3.72
N LYS A 129 -17.40 4.09 2.57
CA LYS A 129 -18.64 4.48 1.86
C LYS A 129 -19.60 3.30 1.63
N LYS A 130 -19.07 2.15 1.18
CA LYS A 130 -19.88 0.94 0.93
C LYS A 130 -20.49 0.39 2.22
N THR A 131 -19.68 0.27 3.28
CA THR A 131 -20.15 -0.18 4.60
C THR A 131 -21.23 0.77 5.13
N TRP A 132 -21.02 2.08 5.05
CA TRP A 132 -21.96 3.08 5.54
C TRP A 132 -23.28 3.10 4.76
N ALA A 133 -23.23 2.94 3.44
CA ALA A 133 -24.43 2.92 2.59
C ALA A 133 -25.43 1.84 2.98
N VAL A 134 -24.94 0.67 3.40
CA VAL A 134 -25.81 -0.41 3.91
C VAL A 134 -26.17 -0.17 5.37
N LEU A 135 -25.20 0.21 6.19
CA LEU A 135 -25.38 0.35 7.63
C LEU A 135 -26.41 1.44 7.99
N LYS A 136 -26.45 2.56 7.26
CA LYS A 136 -27.40 3.65 7.51
C LYS A 136 -28.88 3.25 7.38
N THR A 137 -29.18 2.23 6.57
CA THR A 137 -30.56 1.73 6.40
C THR A 137 -31.14 1.17 7.71
N TYR A 138 -30.28 0.75 8.63
CA TYR A 138 -30.65 0.27 9.97
C TYR A 138 -30.91 1.41 10.97
N LEU A 139 -30.70 2.67 10.58
CA LEU A 139 -31.09 3.85 11.37
C LEU A 139 -32.49 4.33 11.02
N GLU A 140 -32.87 4.22 9.75
CA GLU A 140 -34.15 4.72 9.22
C GLU A 140 -35.33 3.79 9.58
N LYS A 141 -35.06 2.50 9.82
CA LYS A 141 -36.09 1.46 9.99
C LYS A 141 -36.90 1.51 11.30
N LYS A 142 -36.77 2.57 12.13
CA LYS A 142 -37.47 2.71 13.42
C LYS A 142 -38.80 3.47 13.36
N GLU A 143 -39.22 4.00 12.21
CA GLU A 143 -40.46 4.81 12.11
C GLU A 143 -41.63 4.14 11.37
N LYS A 144 -41.75 2.82 11.39
CA LYS A 144 -42.98 2.15 10.92
C LYS A 144 -43.46 1.09 11.89
#